data_AF-A0A8C5MAW3-F1
#
_entry.id   AF-A0A8C5MAW3-F1
#
_cell.length_a   1.000
_cell.length_b   1.000
_cell.length_c   1.000
_cell.angle_alpha   90.00
_cell.angle_beta   90.00
_cell.angle_gamma   90.00
#
_symmetry.space_group_name_H-M   'P 1'
#
loop_
_entity.id
_entity.type
_entity.pdbx_description
1 polymer ?
#
loop_
_entity_poly.entity_id
_entity_poly.type
_entity_poly.pdbx_seq_one_letter_code
_entity_poly.pdbx_strand_id
1 'polypeptide(L)'
;MRSKELSLSVKQAIIRLKKQNKPIREIARTLDVAKTTVWNILKKKERTGELSNTKRPGRPRKTTVVDDRRILSLVKKTPFTTVGQIKNTLQEVGVCVSKSTIKRRLHQSEYRGFTTRCKPLVSLKNREARLEFAKQHLTKPSQFWNKILWTEETKINLYQSDGKRRVWRRKGTAHDPKHTTSSVKHGGGSVMAWACMAANGTGSLVFIDDVTADKSSRMNSEVFRAILSAHIQPNAAELIGRRFTVQMDNDPKHTAKATKEFLKGLKWNVMQWPSQSPDLNPIEHAFHFLKTKLKGKCPKNKQELKTVAVEAWQSITRDETQRLVMSTRSRLQAVIDCKGFATKY
;
A
#
# COMPACT_ATOMS: atom_id res chain seq x y z
N MET A 1 13.94 -53.50 -0.57
CA MET A 1 12.88 -52.84 -1.39
C MET A 1 11.86 -52.20 -0.48
N ARG A 2 11.46 -50.94 -0.71
CA ARG A 2 10.38 -50.29 0.05
C ARG A 2 9.05 -50.87 -0.42
N SER A 3 8.26 -51.48 0.47
CA SER A 3 6.94 -51.98 0.12
C SER A 3 6.01 -50.82 -0.26
N LYS A 4 5.25 -50.99 -1.35
CA LYS A 4 4.28 -50.01 -1.84
C LYS A 4 3.10 -49.95 -0.87
N GLU A 5 2.71 -48.76 -0.44
CA GLU A 5 1.53 -48.60 0.43
C GLU A 5 0.26 -48.96 -0.34
N LEU A 6 -0.65 -49.70 0.31
CA LEU A 6 -1.95 -50.04 -0.27
C LEU A 6 -2.83 -48.78 -0.38
N SER A 7 -3.52 -48.67 -1.52
CA SER A 7 -4.51 -47.62 -1.76
C SER A 7 -5.69 -47.75 -0.79
N LEU A 8 -6.42 -46.64 -0.59
CA LEU A 8 -7.62 -46.64 0.25
C LEU A 8 -8.70 -47.61 -0.27
N SER A 9 -8.82 -47.73 -1.61
CA SER A 9 -9.78 -48.64 -2.26
C SER A 9 -9.52 -50.10 -1.91
N VAL A 10 -8.26 -50.55 -1.97
CA VAL A 10 -7.90 -51.94 -1.62
C VAL A 10 -8.14 -52.20 -0.13
N LYS A 11 -7.85 -51.22 0.74
CA LYS A 11 -8.16 -51.34 2.18
C LYS A 11 -9.66 -51.45 2.45
N GLN A 12 -10.48 -50.68 1.74
CA GLN A 12 -11.95 -50.76 1.85
C GLN A 12 -12.48 -52.11 1.34
N ALA A 13 -11.90 -52.63 0.25
CA ALA A 13 -12.23 -53.96 -0.25
C ALA A 13 -11.92 -55.06 0.77
N ILE A 14 -10.79 -54.98 1.48
CA ILE A 14 -10.46 -55.88 2.60
C ILE A 14 -11.56 -55.85 3.68
N ILE A 15 -12.02 -54.66 4.08
CA ILE A 15 -13.10 -54.54 5.08
C ILE A 15 -14.41 -55.12 4.55
N ARG A 16 -14.77 -54.85 3.29
CA ARG A 16 -16.01 -55.37 2.67
C ARG A 16 -16.00 -56.90 2.63
N LEU A 17 -14.92 -57.51 2.15
CA LEU A 17 -14.80 -58.97 2.08
C LEU A 17 -14.79 -59.60 3.49
N LYS A 18 -14.19 -58.93 4.49
CA LYS A 18 -14.25 -59.41 5.87
C LYS A 18 -15.65 -59.34 6.47
N LYS A 19 -16.45 -58.32 6.13
CA LYS A 19 -17.88 -58.23 6.52
C LYS A 19 -18.74 -59.33 5.88
N GLN A 20 -18.35 -59.84 4.73
CA GLN A 20 -18.98 -61.00 4.08
C GLN A 20 -18.51 -62.35 4.67
N ASN A 21 -17.90 -62.35 5.86
CA ASN A 21 -17.36 -63.53 6.53
C ASN A 21 -16.30 -64.33 5.76
N LYS A 22 -15.67 -63.75 4.74
CA LYS A 22 -14.57 -64.43 4.03
C LYS A 22 -13.34 -64.62 4.93
N PRO A 23 -12.68 -65.80 4.89
CA PRO A 23 -11.46 -66.04 5.64
C PRO A 23 -10.30 -65.18 5.12
N ILE A 24 -9.38 -64.77 6.00
CA ILE A 24 -8.25 -63.86 5.66
C ILE A 24 -7.42 -64.38 4.48
N ARG A 25 -7.27 -65.70 4.37
CA ARG A 25 -6.51 -66.36 3.29
C ARG A 25 -7.19 -66.17 1.92
N GLU A 26 -8.51 -66.18 1.88
CA GLU A 26 -9.28 -65.93 0.66
C GLU A 26 -9.21 -64.45 0.29
N ILE A 27 -9.40 -63.55 1.26
CA ILE A 27 -9.26 -62.09 1.04
C ILE A 27 -7.89 -61.74 0.45
N ALA A 28 -6.83 -62.33 1.01
CA ALA A 28 -5.46 -62.16 0.54
C ALA A 28 -5.28 -62.60 -0.92
N ARG A 29 -5.87 -63.74 -1.30
CA ARG A 29 -5.82 -64.28 -2.67
C ARG A 29 -6.64 -63.44 -3.64
N THR A 30 -7.84 -63.02 -3.26
CA THR A 30 -8.74 -62.22 -4.12
C THR A 30 -8.17 -60.84 -4.44
N LEU A 31 -7.47 -60.22 -3.50
CA LEU A 31 -6.94 -58.86 -3.65
C LEU A 31 -5.45 -58.82 -4.01
N ASP A 32 -4.81 -59.97 -4.17
CA ASP A 32 -3.36 -60.12 -4.36
C ASP A 32 -2.54 -59.33 -3.32
N VAL A 33 -2.89 -59.51 -2.05
CA VAL A 33 -2.24 -58.84 -0.91
C VAL A 33 -1.75 -59.89 0.09
N ALA A 34 -0.54 -59.72 0.63
CA ALA A 34 0.00 -60.59 1.66
C ALA A 34 -0.95 -60.74 2.87
N LYS A 35 -1.17 -61.99 3.33
CA LYS A 35 -2.04 -62.34 4.48
C LYS A 35 -1.76 -61.50 5.72
N THR A 36 -0.49 -61.24 6.03
CA THR A 36 -0.05 -60.40 7.16
C THR A 36 -0.52 -58.96 7.02
N THR A 37 -0.55 -58.42 5.79
CA THR A 37 -1.01 -57.06 5.52
C THR A 37 -2.53 -56.94 5.68
N VAL A 38 -3.29 -57.94 5.22
CA VAL A 38 -4.74 -58.03 5.47
C VAL A 38 -5.03 -58.04 6.97
N TRP A 39 -4.31 -58.88 7.73
CA TRP A 39 -4.43 -58.94 9.19
C TRP A 39 -4.09 -57.60 9.87
N ASN A 40 -2.98 -56.96 9.49
CA ASN A 40 -2.56 -55.66 10.02
C ASN A 40 -3.58 -54.55 9.76
N ILE A 41 -4.21 -54.54 8.57
CA ILE A 41 -5.25 -53.56 8.22
C ILE A 41 -6.51 -53.78 9.06
N LEU A 42 -6.95 -55.04 9.23
CA LEU A 42 -8.11 -55.39 10.06
C LEU A 42 -7.86 -55.00 11.52
N LYS A 43 -6.71 -55.38 12.09
CA LYS A 43 -6.34 -55.02 13.46
C LYS A 43 -6.20 -53.51 13.66
N LYS A 44 -5.65 -52.79 12.68
CA LYS A 44 -5.60 -51.32 12.72
C LYS A 44 -7.01 -50.72 12.72
N LYS A 45 -7.91 -51.20 11.86
CA LYS A 45 -9.30 -50.73 11.78
C LYS A 45 -10.06 -50.99 13.09
N GLU A 46 -9.85 -52.15 13.71
CA GLU A 46 -10.40 -52.50 15.03
C GLU A 46 -9.90 -51.54 16.12
N ARG A 47 -8.61 -51.21 16.12
CA ARG A 47 -7.99 -50.35 17.15
C ARG A 47 -8.29 -48.86 16.99
N THR A 48 -8.23 -48.32 15.78
CA THR A 48 -8.29 -46.86 15.55
C THR A 48 -9.52 -46.39 14.79
N GLY A 49 -10.34 -47.29 14.27
CA GLY A 49 -11.48 -46.93 13.42
C GLY A 49 -11.11 -46.37 12.05
N GLU A 50 -9.82 -46.25 11.71
CA GLU A 50 -9.35 -45.58 10.49
C GLU A 50 -8.56 -46.50 9.54
N LEU A 51 -8.72 -46.29 8.23
CA LEU A 51 -7.95 -46.95 7.17
C LEU A 51 -6.88 -46.04 6.54
N SER A 52 -6.87 -44.76 6.94
CA SER A 52 -5.94 -43.73 6.45
C SER A 52 -4.49 -44.13 6.75
N ASN A 53 -3.54 -43.72 5.89
CA ASN A 53 -2.13 -43.85 6.23
C ASN A 53 -1.77 -42.79 7.28
N THR A 54 -1.18 -43.22 8.38
CA THR A 54 -0.64 -42.30 9.38
C THR A 54 0.56 -41.60 8.79
N LYS A 55 0.72 -40.30 9.06
CA LYS A 55 1.93 -39.57 8.67
C LYS A 55 3.14 -40.27 9.27
N ARG A 56 4.08 -40.68 8.43
CA ARG A 56 5.33 -41.26 8.89
C ARG A 56 6.07 -40.21 9.71
N PRO A 57 6.66 -40.57 10.86
CA PRO A 57 7.47 -39.63 11.62
C PRO A 57 8.61 -39.13 10.73
N GLY A 58 8.66 -37.82 10.53
CA GLY A 58 9.75 -37.18 9.81
C GLY A 58 10.99 -37.08 10.70
N ARG A 59 12.08 -36.55 10.14
CA ARG A 59 13.28 -36.22 10.92
C ARG A 59 12.90 -35.30 12.10
N PRO A 60 13.34 -35.60 13.33
CA PRO A 60 13.11 -34.73 14.49
C PRO A 60 13.58 -33.30 14.21
N ARG A 61 12.84 -32.32 14.74
CA ARG A 61 13.19 -30.92 14.60
C ARG A 61 14.40 -30.61 15.50
N LYS A 62 15.29 -29.73 15.00
CA LYS A 62 16.34 -29.13 15.83
C LYS A 62 15.83 -28.02 16.75
N THR A 63 14.67 -27.44 16.46
CA THR A 63 14.05 -26.40 17.29
C THR A 63 12.93 -27.00 18.13
N THR A 64 12.87 -26.55 19.38
CA THR A 64 11.78 -26.83 20.31
C THR A 64 10.68 -25.76 20.17
N VAL A 65 9.56 -25.97 20.88
CA VAL A 65 8.48 -24.97 20.97
C VAL A 65 8.98 -23.67 21.63
N VAL A 66 9.91 -23.78 22.59
CA VAL A 66 10.50 -22.62 23.27
C VAL A 66 11.35 -21.81 22.30
N ASP A 67 12.14 -22.48 21.46
CA ASP A 67 12.96 -21.81 20.43
C ASP A 67 12.09 -21.12 19.39
N ASP A 68 11.02 -21.78 18.94
CA ASP A 68 10.07 -21.20 18.01
C ASP A 68 9.39 -19.94 18.62
N ARG A 69 9.03 -19.96 19.91
CA ARG A 69 8.53 -18.77 20.64
C ARG A 69 9.58 -17.68 20.76
N ARG A 70 10.84 -18.01 21.03
CA ARG A 70 11.96 -17.05 21.10
C ARG A 70 12.17 -16.36 19.75
N ILE A 71 12.16 -17.11 18.64
CA ILE A 71 12.22 -16.57 17.27
C ILE A 71 11.11 -15.53 17.06
N LEU A 72 9.87 -15.88 17.43
CA LEU A 72 8.72 -15.00 17.26
C LEU A 72 8.78 -13.75 18.14
N SER A 73 9.23 -13.89 19.39
CA SER A 73 9.37 -12.78 20.33
C SER A 73 10.37 -11.73 19.82
N LEU A 74 11.52 -12.17 19.31
CA LEU A 74 12.53 -11.28 18.72
C LEU A 74 11.95 -10.46 17.57
N VAL A 75 11.23 -11.10 16.64
CA VAL A 75 10.61 -10.42 15.50
C VAL A 75 9.46 -9.50 15.93
N LYS A 76 8.68 -9.87 16.95
CA LYS A 76 7.60 -9.02 17.47
C LYS A 76 8.14 -7.76 18.15
N LYS A 77 9.17 -7.90 18.98
CA LYS A 77 9.80 -6.77 19.69
C LYS A 77 10.50 -5.83 18.71
N THR A 78 11.22 -6.40 17.75
CA THR A 78 12.00 -5.65 16.78
C THR A 78 11.78 -6.23 15.38
N PRO A 79 10.78 -5.73 14.62
CA PRO A 79 10.45 -6.27 13.29
C PRO A 79 11.57 -6.20 12.25
N PHE A 80 12.60 -5.37 12.51
CA PHE A 80 13.79 -5.24 11.67
C PHE A 80 14.88 -6.29 11.95
N THR A 81 14.68 -7.17 12.94
CA THR A 81 15.67 -8.20 13.27
C THR A 81 15.88 -9.14 12.09
N THR A 82 17.13 -9.23 11.64
CA THR A 82 17.52 -10.10 10.54
C THR A 82 17.56 -11.56 10.98
N VAL A 83 17.39 -12.49 10.03
CA VAL A 83 17.57 -13.93 10.29
C VAL A 83 18.98 -14.24 10.79
N GLY A 84 19.98 -13.42 10.45
CA GLY A 84 21.34 -13.54 10.98
C GLY A 84 21.40 -13.25 12.48
N GLN A 85 20.79 -12.14 12.92
CA GLN A 85 20.70 -11.79 14.34
C GLN A 85 19.95 -12.85 15.14
N ILE A 86 18.81 -13.34 14.63
CA ILE A 86 18.06 -14.44 15.28
C ILE A 86 18.93 -15.69 15.43
N LYS A 87 19.73 -16.02 14.40
CA LYS A 87 20.65 -17.16 14.46
C LYS A 87 21.68 -16.98 15.59
N ASN A 88 22.29 -15.79 15.70
CA ASN A 88 23.28 -15.52 16.73
C ASN A 88 22.68 -15.65 18.14
N THR A 89 21.49 -15.06 18.37
CA THR A 89 20.78 -15.19 19.65
C THR A 89 20.38 -16.63 19.97
N LEU A 90 20.04 -17.45 18.97
CA LEU A 90 19.78 -18.87 19.18
C LEU A 90 21.06 -19.66 19.47
N GLN A 91 22.20 -19.25 18.90
CA GLN A 91 23.48 -19.89 19.15
C GLN A 91 23.99 -19.62 20.58
N GLU A 92 23.77 -18.42 21.12
CA GLU A 92 24.08 -18.05 22.51
C GLU A 92 23.37 -18.95 23.54
N VAL A 93 22.20 -19.46 23.20
CA VAL A 93 21.38 -20.36 24.04
C VAL A 93 21.56 -21.84 23.66
N GLY A 94 22.61 -22.16 22.91
CA GLY A 94 22.98 -23.54 22.53
C GLY A 94 22.25 -24.13 21.33
N VAL A 95 21.44 -23.35 20.60
CA VAL A 95 20.61 -23.82 19.49
C VAL A 95 21.24 -23.50 18.13
N CYS A 96 21.99 -24.45 17.60
CA CYS A 96 22.67 -24.34 16.31
C CYS A 96 21.75 -24.70 15.13
N VAL A 97 21.14 -23.68 14.51
CA VAL A 97 20.25 -23.83 13.34
C VAL A 97 20.67 -22.99 12.14
N SER A 98 20.27 -23.43 10.95
CA SER A 98 20.51 -22.68 9.70
C SER A 98 19.51 -21.52 9.53
N LYS A 99 19.90 -20.49 8.77
CA LYS A 99 19.02 -19.38 8.38
C LYS A 99 17.72 -19.88 7.72
N SER A 100 17.81 -20.93 6.90
CA SER A 100 16.64 -21.56 6.25
C SER A 100 15.68 -22.20 7.26
N THR A 101 16.19 -22.75 8.36
CA THR A 101 15.35 -23.30 9.44
C THR A 101 14.56 -22.19 10.10
N ILE A 102 15.20 -21.08 10.46
CA ILE A 102 14.54 -19.91 11.07
C ILE A 102 13.47 -19.34 10.12
N LYS A 103 13.79 -19.15 8.83
CA LYS A 103 12.79 -18.71 7.84
C LYS A 103 11.59 -19.64 7.77
N ARG A 104 11.80 -20.96 7.81
CA ARG A 104 10.70 -21.93 7.84
C ARG A 104 9.83 -21.78 9.10
N ARG A 105 10.41 -21.46 10.26
CA ARG A 105 9.65 -21.21 11.50
C ARG A 105 8.82 -19.94 11.43
N LEU A 106 9.42 -18.87 10.92
CA LEU A 106 8.68 -17.63 10.63
C LEU A 106 7.54 -17.91 9.65
N HIS A 107 7.80 -18.68 8.59
CA HIS A 107 6.80 -18.94 7.57
C HIS A 107 5.62 -19.79 8.07
N GLN A 108 5.91 -20.79 8.92
CA GLN A 108 4.90 -21.62 9.58
C GLN A 108 4.03 -20.82 10.56
N SER A 109 4.52 -19.68 11.03
CA SER A 109 3.80 -18.74 11.89
C SER A 109 3.29 -17.52 11.12
N GLU A 110 3.13 -17.65 9.79
CA GLU A 110 2.60 -16.63 8.90
C GLU A 110 3.43 -15.34 8.74
N TYR A 111 4.62 -15.27 9.33
CA TYR A 111 5.57 -14.18 9.07
C TYR A 111 6.18 -14.34 7.67
N ARG A 112 6.32 -13.22 6.96
CA ARG A 112 6.97 -13.11 5.65
C ARG A 112 7.82 -11.85 5.61
N GLY A 113 8.82 -11.84 4.74
CA GLY A 113 9.61 -10.63 4.49
C GLY A 113 8.88 -9.69 3.54
N PHE A 114 8.70 -8.44 3.95
CA PHE A 114 8.13 -7.37 3.12
C PHE A 114 9.09 -6.18 3.09
N THR A 115 9.04 -5.41 1.99
CA THR A 115 9.72 -4.10 1.93
C THR A 115 8.98 -3.10 2.81
N THR A 116 9.72 -2.30 3.57
CA THR A 116 9.14 -1.21 4.37
C THR A 116 8.46 -0.17 3.49
N ARG A 117 7.44 0.50 4.03
CA ARG A 117 6.85 1.68 3.42
C ARG A 117 7.58 2.91 3.96
N CYS A 118 8.03 3.80 3.07
CA CYS A 118 8.50 5.11 3.47
C CYS A 118 7.27 5.99 3.74
N LYS A 119 7.16 6.53 4.96
CA LYS A 119 6.09 7.42 5.38
C LYS A 119 6.72 8.63 6.08
N PRO A 120 6.16 9.83 5.93
CA PRO A 120 6.69 11.02 6.59
C PRO A 120 6.65 10.84 8.11
N LEU A 121 7.66 11.37 8.80
CA LEU A 121 7.65 11.42 10.25
C LEU A 121 6.62 12.45 10.71
N VAL A 122 5.63 12.01 11.48
CA VAL A 122 4.62 12.89 12.08
C VAL A 122 4.99 13.13 13.54
N SER A 123 5.23 14.39 13.91
CA SER A 123 5.54 14.77 15.29
C SER A 123 4.39 14.45 16.24
N LEU A 124 4.65 14.35 17.55
CA LEU A 124 3.61 14.10 18.56
C LEU A 124 2.49 15.17 18.50
N LYS A 125 2.89 16.45 18.45
CA LYS A 125 1.97 17.59 18.29
C LYS A 125 1.08 17.45 17.05
N ASN A 126 1.66 17.07 15.90
CA ASN A 126 0.89 16.93 14.66
C ASN A 126 -0.03 15.69 14.70
N ARG A 127 0.39 14.60 15.38
CA ARG A 127 -0.46 13.42 15.57
C ARG A 127 -1.71 13.73 16.39
N GLU A 128 -1.56 14.51 17.46
CA GLU A 128 -2.69 14.96 18.29
C GLU A 128 -3.65 15.85 17.49
N ALA A 129 -3.11 16.85 16.77
CA ALA A 129 -3.92 17.71 15.90
C ALA A 129 -4.66 16.92 14.81
N ARG A 130 -4.01 15.91 14.21
CA ARG A 130 -4.63 15.00 13.23
C ARG A 130 -5.77 14.19 13.84
N LEU A 131 -5.59 13.67 15.05
CA LEU A 131 -6.62 12.92 15.76
C LEU A 131 -7.82 13.79 16.12
N GLU A 132 -7.57 14.98 16.64
CA GLU A 132 -8.62 15.92 17.00
C GLU A 132 -9.42 16.34 15.76
N PHE A 133 -8.72 16.71 14.69
CA PHE A 133 -9.33 17.00 13.40
C PHE A 133 -10.19 15.83 12.90
N ALA A 134 -9.67 14.60 12.94
CA ALA A 134 -10.40 13.42 12.48
C ALA A 134 -11.67 13.16 13.29
N LYS A 135 -11.60 13.25 14.62
CA LYS A 135 -12.77 13.06 15.51
C LYS A 135 -13.83 14.13 15.28
N GLN A 136 -13.43 15.39 15.20
CA GLN A 136 -14.34 16.52 14.97
C GLN A 136 -15.07 16.44 13.63
N HIS A 137 -14.41 15.92 12.60
CA HIS A 137 -14.95 15.92 11.24
C HIS A 137 -15.59 14.59 10.82
N LEU A 138 -15.42 13.50 11.59
CA LEU A 138 -15.95 12.17 11.24
C LEU A 138 -17.50 12.15 11.12
N THR A 139 -18.17 12.95 11.95
CA THR A 139 -19.64 13.06 11.98
C THR A 139 -20.20 14.02 10.93
N LYS A 140 -19.35 14.75 10.21
CA LYS A 140 -19.81 15.69 9.17
C LYS A 140 -20.44 14.92 8.01
N PRO A 141 -21.61 15.36 7.53
CA PRO A 141 -22.33 14.66 6.46
C PRO A 141 -21.66 14.91 5.09
N SER A 142 -21.96 14.08 4.10
CA SER A 142 -21.36 14.19 2.75
C SER A 142 -21.58 15.55 2.08
N GLN A 143 -22.71 16.22 2.35
CA GLN A 143 -22.99 17.56 1.82
C GLN A 143 -22.00 18.62 2.33
N PHE A 144 -21.40 18.42 3.50
CA PHE A 144 -20.34 19.31 4.00
C PHE A 144 -19.10 19.18 3.11
N TRP A 145 -18.66 17.95 2.83
CA TRP A 145 -17.48 17.67 2.01
C TRP A 145 -17.64 18.12 0.56
N ASN A 146 -18.86 18.06 0.02
CA ASN A 146 -19.18 18.55 -1.33
C ASN A 146 -19.04 20.07 -1.47
N LYS A 147 -19.01 20.82 -0.36
CA LYS A 147 -18.84 22.29 -0.36
C LYS A 147 -17.39 22.74 -0.15
N ILE A 148 -16.45 21.80 -0.14
CA ILE A 148 -15.02 22.09 0.02
C ILE A 148 -14.35 22.14 -1.34
N LEU A 149 -13.67 23.27 -1.60
CA LEU A 149 -12.70 23.39 -2.67
C LEU A 149 -11.33 22.97 -2.12
N TRP A 150 -10.86 21.81 -2.56
CA TRP A 150 -9.56 21.26 -2.21
C TRP A 150 -8.50 21.91 -3.07
N THR A 151 -7.40 22.37 -2.48
CA THR A 151 -6.32 23.03 -3.20
C THR A 151 -4.98 22.49 -2.74
N GLU A 152 -4.02 22.39 -3.66
CA GLU A 152 -2.67 21.92 -3.35
C GLU A 152 -1.72 22.22 -4.51
N GLU A 153 -0.42 22.20 -4.23
CA GLU A 153 0.62 22.26 -5.25
C GLU A 153 1.19 20.89 -5.59
N THR A 154 1.53 20.67 -6.87
CA THR A 154 2.20 19.45 -7.30
C THR A 154 3.35 19.74 -8.25
N LYS A 155 4.38 18.90 -8.14
CA LYS A 155 5.48 18.86 -9.11
C LYS A 155 5.18 17.82 -10.18
N ILE A 156 5.32 18.23 -11.44
CA ILE A 156 5.21 17.36 -12.61
C ILE A 156 6.58 17.31 -13.32
N ASN A 157 7.15 16.12 -13.42
CA ASN A 157 8.47 15.91 -14.04
C ASN A 157 8.31 15.70 -15.56
N LEU A 158 9.17 16.35 -16.36
CA LEU A 158 9.24 16.20 -17.82
C LEU A 158 9.96 14.89 -18.19
N TYR A 159 11.15 14.67 -17.63
CA TYR A 159 11.87 13.41 -17.75
C TYR A 159 11.75 12.57 -16.47
N GLN A 160 11.62 11.26 -16.67
CA GLN A 160 11.43 10.21 -15.66
C GLN A 160 10.01 10.21 -15.05
N SER A 161 9.19 9.23 -15.46
CA SER A 161 8.10 8.77 -14.59
C SER A 161 8.73 8.27 -13.30
N ASP A 162 8.20 8.64 -12.12
CA ASP A 162 8.73 8.36 -10.78
C ASP A 162 8.83 6.85 -10.39
N GLY A 163 8.94 5.94 -11.37
CA GLY A 163 8.99 4.49 -11.20
C GLY A 163 10.18 3.83 -11.90
N LYS A 164 10.66 2.74 -11.29
CA LYS A 164 11.67 1.86 -11.88
C LYS A 164 11.10 1.18 -13.13
N ARG A 165 11.71 1.42 -14.30
CA ARG A 165 11.38 0.67 -15.52
C ARG A 165 11.99 -0.74 -15.41
N ARG A 166 11.17 -1.76 -15.68
CA ARG A 166 11.64 -3.14 -15.78
C ARG A 166 12.15 -3.36 -17.21
N VAL A 167 13.34 -3.97 -17.31
CA VAL A 167 13.96 -4.32 -18.59
C VAL A 167 14.20 -5.83 -18.60
N TRP A 168 13.80 -6.50 -19.68
CA TRP A 168 14.16 -7.88 -19.94
C TRP A 168 15.58 -7.91 -20.54
N ARG A 169 16.52 -8.59 -19.88
CA ARG A 169 17.92 -8.65 -20.32
C ARG A 169 18.60 -9.94 -19.90
N ARG A 170 19.62 -10.38 -20.65
CA ARG A 170 20.46 -11.54 -20.29
C ARG A 170 21.40 -11.19 -19.13
N LYS A 171 21.76 -12.19 -18.31
CA LYS A 171 22.74 -12.02 -17.22
C LYS A 171 24.06 -11.46 -17.78
N GLY A 172 24.66 -10.48 -17.10
CA GLY A 172 25.89 -9.81 -17.54
C GLY A 172 25.69 -8.57 -18.44
N THR A 173 24.52 -8.40 -19.07
CA THR A 173 24.26 -7.25 -19.97
C THR A 173 23.74 -6.00 -19.25
N ALA A 174 24.11 -5.84 -17.98
CA ALA A 174 23.46 -4.88 -17.09
C ALA A 174 23.77 -3.40 -17.41
N HIS A 175 24.93 -3.16 -18.00
CA HIS A 175 25.45 -1.82 -18.29
C HIS A 175 25.39 -1.46 -19.77
N ASP A 176 24.86 -2.34 -20.61
CA ASP A 176 24.65 -2.08 -22.03
C ASP A 176 23.68 -0.88 -22.19
N PRO A 177 24.03 0.17 -22.97
CA PRO A 177 23.16 1.33 -23.19
C PRO A 177 21.73 1.00 -23.59
N LYS A 178 21.50 -0.13 -24.28
CA LYS A 178 20.14 -0.59 -24.65
C LYS A 178 19.30 -1.07 -23.47
N HIS A 179 19.94 -1.41 -22.34
CA HIS A 179 19.30 -1.87 -21.10
C HIS A 179 19.42 -0.89 -19.95
N THR A 180 19.96 0.30 -20.20
CA THR A 180 20.05 1.38 -19.22
C THR A 180 19.13 2.53 -19.64
N THR A 181 18.78 3.37 -18.67
CA THR A 181 18.05 4.61 -18.92
C THR A 181 18.99 5.75 -18.60
N SER A 182 19.14 6.70 -19.53
CA SER A 182 19.94 7.89 -19.31
C SER A 182 19.35 8.71 -18.16
N SER A 183 20.20 9.05 -17.18
CA SER A 183 19.90 10.06 -16.16
C SER A 183 20.52 11.38 -16.59
N VAL A 184 19.73 12.44 -16.65
CA VAL A 184 20.22 13.79 -16.93
C VAL A 184 20.76 14.41 -15.64
N LYS A 185 21.99 14.94 -15.68
CA LYS A 185 22.72 15.48 -14.51
C LYS A 185 22.00 16.65 -13.79
N HIS A 186 21.07 17.34 -14.47
CA HIS A 186 20.34 18.51 -13.93
C HIS A 186 18.81 18.37 -13.95
N GLY A 187 18.29 17.15 -13.75
CA GLY A 187 16.90 17.01 -13.30
C GLY A 187 15.84 17.30 -14.37
N GLY A 188 16.13 16.99 -15.63
CA GLY A 188 15.10 16.53 -16.57
C GLY A 188 13.91 17.42 -16.84
N GLY A 189 13.96 18.71 -16.49
CA GLY A 189 12.80 19.58 -16.54
C GLY A 189 11.68 19.16 -15.57
N SER A 190 11.11 20.13 -14.90
CA SER A 190 9.86 19.95 -14.16
C SER A 190 9.09 21.26 -14.16
N VAL A 191 7.78 21.16 -13.97
CA VAL A 191 6.90 22.30 -13.74
C VAL A 191 6.24 22.13 -12.38
N MET A 192 6.16 23.22 -11.63
CA MET A 192 5.32 23.30 -10.43
C MET A 192 3.95 23.83 -10.86
N ALA A 193 2.90 23.21 -10.36
CA ALA A 193 1.54 23.64 -10.64
C ALA A 193 0.72 23.73 -9.34
N TRP A 194 -0.11 24.76 -9.23
CA TRP A 194 -1.21 24.83 -8.28
C TRP A 194 -2.47 24.27 -8.95
N ALA A 195 -3.29 23.54 -8.20
CA ALA A 195 -4.58 23.07 -8.71
C ALA A 195 -5.66 23.12 -7.64
N CYS A 196 -6.91 23.09 -8.09
CA CYS A 196 -8.06 22.90 -7.22
C CYS A 196 -9.04 21.85 -7.75
N MET A 197 -9.80 21.25 -6.83
CA MET A 197 -10.78 20.20 -7.11
C MET A 197 -11.96 20.32 -6.14
N ALA A 198 -13.16 19.98 -6.60
CA ALA A 198 -14.32 19.73 -5.75
C ALA A 198 -14.98 18.39 -6.09
N ALA A 199 -16.04 18.02 -5.37
CA ALA A 199 -16.77 16.79 -5.65
C ALA A 199 -17.41 16.77 -7.05
N ASN A 200 -17.65 17.93 -7.66
CA ASN A 200 -18.28 18.03 -8.98
C ASN A 200 -17.29 17.99 -10.15
N GLY A 201 -15.98 18.02 -9.89
CA GLY A 201 -14.98 18.03 -10.96
C GLY A 201 -13.66 18.68 -10.55
N THR A 202 -12.73 18.70 -11.49
CA THR A 202 -11.46 19.41 -11.37
C THR A 202 -11.62 20.87 -11.76
N GLY A 203 -10.95 21.77 -11.05
CA GLY A 203 -10.84 23.18 -11.40
C GLY A 203 -9.57 23.47 -12.19
N SER A 204 -9.09 24.71 -12.11
CA SER A 204 -7.89 25.16 -12.81
C SER A 204 -6.63 24.37 -12.40
N LEU A 205 -5.75 24.13 -13.37
CA LEU A 205 -4.36 23.71 -13.18
C LEU A 205 -3.46 24.84 -13.67
N VAL A 206 -2.77 25.51 -12.75
CA VAL A 206 -2.03 26.76 -12.99
C VAL A 206 -0.56 26.50 -12.78
N PHE A 207 0.26 26.71 -13.80
CA PHE A 207 1.71 26.53 -13.67
C PHE A 207 2.35 27.79 -13.10
N ILE A 208 3.18 27.60 -12.07
CA ILE A 208 3.75 28.71 -11.29
C ILE A 208 4.66 29.60 -12.15
N ASP A 209 5.39 29.01 -13.09
CA ASP A 209 6.27 29.73 -14.00
C ASP A 209 5.54 30.57 -15.07
N ASP A 210 4.22 30.43 -15.21
CA ASP A 210 3.40 31.33 -16.04
C ASP A 210 2.89 32.55 -15.26
N VAL A 211 2.95 32.53 -13.93
CA VAL A 211 2.50 33.62 -13.05
C VAL A 211 3.67 34.46 -12.56
N THR A 212 4.85 33.85 -12.39
CA THR A 212 6.05 34.56 -11.94
C THR A 212 6.66 35.41 -13.05
N ALA A 213 6.98 36.68 -12.75
CA ALA A 213 7.59 37.59 -13.71
C ALA A 213 8.95 37.09 -14.23
N ASP A 214 9.70 36.37 -13.38
CA ASP A 214 11.01 35.79 -13.70
C ASP A 214 10.92 34.38 -14.31
N LYS A 215 9.70 33.87 -14.55
CA LYS A 215 9.43 32.49 -15.01
C LYS A 215 10.05 31.42 -14.12
N SER A 216 10.28 31.72 -12.84
CA SER A 216 10.75 30.74 -11.87
C SER A 216 9.61 29.84 -11.39
N SER A 217 9.94 28.58 -11.08
CA SER A 217 8.97 27.64 -10.49
C SER A 217 8.84 27.80 -8.96
N ARG A 218 9.37 28.88 -8.38
CA ARG A 218 9.31 29.14 -6.94
C ARG A 218 8.06 29.96 -6.63
N MET A 219 7.17 29.40 -5.83
CA MET A 219 6.00 30.13 -5.35
C MET A 219 6.31 30.82 -4.01
N ASN A 220 6.27 32.15 -4.00
CA ASN A 220 6.32 32.94 -2.77
C ASN A 220 4.88 33.34 -2.34
N SER A 221 4.75 34.06 -1.23
CA SER A 221 3.45 34.51 -0.70
C SER A 221 2.70 35.47 -1.65
N GLU A 222 3.39 36.26 -2.46
CA GLU A 222 2.77 37.18 -3.42
C GLU A 222 2.16 36.44 -4.60
N VAL A 223 2.94 35.56 -5.24
CA VAL A 223 2.49 34.71 -6.34
C VAL A 223 1.33 33.82 -5.88
N PHE A 224 1.41 33.28 -4.67
CA PHE A 224 0.32 32.52 -4.06
C PHE A 224 -0.97 33.35 -3.96
N ARG A 225 -0.91 34.57 -3.41
CA ARG A 225 -2.08 35.47 -3.32
C ARG A 225 -2.65 35.83 -4.70
N ALA A 226 -1.79 36.05 -5.69
CA ALA A 226 -2.22 36.33 -7.07
C ALA A 226 -3.01 35.14 -7.65
N ILE A 227 -2.50 33.91 -7.49
CA ILE A 227 -3.20 32.69 -7.92
C ILE A 227 -4.55 32.56 -7.21
N LEU A 228 -4.58 32.74 -5.89
CA LEU A 228 -5.82 32.65 -5.12
C LEU A 228 -6.87 33.66 -5.60
N SER A 229 -6.45 34.92 -5.78
CA SER A 229 -7.33 36.01 -6.23
C SER A 229 -7.95 35.73 -7.59
N ALA A 230 -7.18 35.14 -8.51
CA ALA A 230 -7.62 34.88 -9.87
C ALA A 230 -8.49 33.61 -9.98
N HIS A 231 -8.19 32.56 -9.20
CA HIS A 231 -8.73 31.22 -9.49
C HIS A 231 -9.75 30.71 -8.46
N ILE A 232 -9.73 31.13 -7.19
CA ILE A 232 -10.61 30.51 -6.19
C ILE A 232 -12.09 30.80 -6.47
N GLN A 233 -12.47 32.07 -6.63
CA GLN A 233 -13.87 32.44 -6.82
C GLN A 233 -14.49 31.86 -8.10
N PRO A 234 -13.84 31.96 -9.28
CA PRO A 234 -14.39 31.38 -10.51
C PRO A 234 -14.59 29.87 -10.39
N ASN A 235 -13.58 29.14 -9.90
CA ASN A 235 -13.68 27.68 -9.74
C ASN A 235 -14.70 27.29 -8.68
N ALA A 236 -14.80 28.03 -7.57
CA ALA A 236 -15.82 27.76 -6.56
C ALA A 236 -17.23 28.00 -7.12
N ALA A 237 -17.44 29.07 -7.88
CA ALA A 237 -18.73 29.37 -8.50
C ALA A 237 -19.18 28.27 -9.48
N GLU A 238 -18.24 27.75 -10.29
CA GLU A 238 -18.49 26.69 -11.27
C GLU A 238 -18.71 25.32 -10.61
N LEU A 239 -17.85 24.94 -9.66
CA LEU A 239 -17.82 23.57 -9.13
C LEU A 239 -18.72 23.35 -7.91
N ILE A 240 -19.07 24.41 -7.18
CA ILE A 240 -19.75 24.31 -5.87
C ILE A 240 -20.93 25.29 -5.77
N GLY A 241 -20.70 26.56 -6.10
CA GLY A 241 -21.62 27.68 -5.93
C GLY A 241 -21.14 28.71 -4.91
N ARG A 242 -22.04 29.66 -4.56
CA ARG A 242 -21.69 30.87 -3.79
C ARG A 242 -21.17 30.61 -2.37
N ARG A 243 -21.57 29.49 -1.74
CA ARG A 243 -21.20 29.15 -0.36
C ARG A 243 -20.24 27.96 -0.35
N PHE A 244 -18.95 28.25 -0.23
CA PHE A 244 -17.88 27.26 -0.22
C PHE A 244 -16.95 27.43 0.97
N THR A 245 -16.16 26.40 1.22
CA THR A 245 -15.01 26.41 2.12
C THR A 245 -13.77 26.04 1.33
N VAL A 246 -12.66 26.75 1.52
CA VAL A 246 -11.39 26.41 0.89
C VAL A 246 -10.56 25.60 1.87
N GLN A 247 -10.03 24.46 1.41
CA GLN A 247 -8.98 23.75 2.12
C GLN A 247 -7.63 24.13 1.52
N MET A 248 -6.70 24.50 2.39
CA MET A 248 -5.29 24.77 2.09
C MET A 248 -4.45 24.22 3.23
N ASP A 249 -3.20 23.84 2.94
CA ASP A 249 -2.29 23.32 3.96
C ASP A 249 -1.66 24.47 4.78
N ASN A 250 -0.84 24.11 5.78
CA ASN A 250 -0.18 25.07 6.66
C ASN A 250 1.26 25.41 6.23
N ASP A 251 1.56 25.39 4.93
CA ASP A 251 2.86 25.84 4.44
C ASP A 251 3.17 27.27 4.95
N PRO A 252 4.44 27.58 5.31
CA PRO A 252 4.87 28.93 5.66
C PRO A 252 4.31 30.04 4.75
N LYS A 253 4.20 29.80 3.44
CA LYS A 253 3.66 30.79 2.48
C LYS A 253 2.16 31.06 2.67
N HIS A 254 1.40 30.08 3.15
CA HIS A 254 -0.03 30.20 3.45
C HIS A 254 -0.27 30.88 4.79
N THR A 255 0.67 30.70 5.73
CA THR A 255 0.57 31.22 7.11
C THR A 255 1.25 32.58 7.34
N ALA A 256 1.92 33.12 6.31
CA ALA A 256 2.50 34.45 6.30
C ALA A 256 1.47 35.53 6.66
N LYS A 257 1.91 36.59 7.36
CA LYS A 257 1.04 37.68 7.83
C LYS A 257 0.22 38.30 6.70
N ALA A 258 0.87 38.64 5.58
CA ALA A 258 0.22 39.21 4.41
C ALA A 258 -0.83 38.27 3.78
N THR A 259 -0.57 36.96 3.76
CA THR A 259 -1.54 35.96 3.27
C THR A 259 -2.75 35.86 4.20
N LYS A 260 -2.54 35.84 5.52
CA LYS A 260 -3.63 35.81 6.51
C LYS A 260 -4.52 37.05 6.44
N GLU A 261 -3.93 38.24 6.31
CA GLU A 261 -4.65 39.50 6.15
C GLU A 261 -5.46 39.52 4.84
N PHE A 262 -4.86 39.05 3.75
CA PHE A 262 -5.54 38.89 2.45
C PHE A 262 -6.76 37.97 2.56
N LEU A 263 -6.60 36.78 3.15
CA LEU A 263 -7.70 35.82 3.33
C LEU A 263 -8.82 36.38 4.22
N LYS A 264 -8.45 37.14 5.27
CA LYS A 264 -9.42 37.81 6.15
C LYS A 264 -10.23 38.87 5.39
N GLY A 265 -9.60 39.63 4.49
CA GLY A 265 -10.27 40.64 3.65
C GLY A 265 -11.28 40.04 2.67
N LEU A 266 -11.00 38.83 2.15
CA LEU A 266 -11.87 38.12 1.21
C LEU A 266 -13.12 37.48 1.86
N LYS A 267 -13.16 37.41 3.20
CA LYS A 267 -14.26 36.78 3.96
C LYS A 267 -14.55 35.33 3.53
N TRP A 268 -13.54 34.60 3.07
CA TRP A 268 -13.68 33.18 2.73
C TRP A 268 -13.67 32.31 3.98
N ASN A 269 -14.45 31.23 3.95
CA ASN A 269 -14.34 30.18 4.96
C ASN A 269 -13.12 29.32 4.63
N VAL A 270 -12.08 29.36 5.47
CA VAL A 270 -10.90 28.52 5.33
C VAL A 270 -10.99 27.36 6.33
N MET A 271 -10.82 26.14 5.85
CA MET A 271 -10.84 24.95 6.69
C MET A 271 -9.59 24.91 7.59
N GLN A 272 -9.78 24.67 8.88
CA GLN A 272 -8.66 24.36 9.76
C GLN A 272 -8.04 23.02 9.34
N TRP A 273 -6.75 22.99 9.04
CA TRP A 273 -6.08 21.80 8.52
C TRP A 273 -4.95 21.34 9.44
N PRO A 274 -4.82 20.04 9.75
CA PRO A 274 -3.68 19.56 10.52
C PRO A 274 -2.42 19.49 9.65
N SER A 275 -1.31 20.03 10.14
CA SER A 275 -0.01 19.99 9.44
C SER A 275 0.45 18.56 9.12
N GLN A 276 1.24 18.40 8.05
CA GLN A 276 1.77 17.10 7.58
C GLN A 276 0.69 16.04 7.32
N SER A 277 -0.41 16.45 6.65
CA SER A 277 -1.56 15.57 6.39
C SER A 277 -1.94 15.42 4.91
N PRO A 278 -0.99 15.11 4.01
CA PRO A 278 -1.31 14.90 2.59
C PRO A 278 -2.26 13.71 2.38
N ASP A 279 -2.20 12.70 3.24
CA ASP A 279 -3.07 11.52 3.19
C ASP A 279 -4.55 11.83 3.46
N LEU A 280 -4.84 12.97 4.11
CA LEU A 280 -6.19 13.48 4.30
C LEU A 280 -6.70 14.30 3.10
N ASN A 281 -5.82 14.87 2.28
CA ASN A 281 -6.20 15.72 1.15
C ASN A 281 -6.58 14.85 -0.08
N PRO A 282 -7.85 14.84 -0.54
CA PRO A 282 -8.24 14.02 -1.67
C PRO A 282 -7.58 14.42 -3.00
N ILE A 283 -7.16 15.69 -3.15
CA ILE A 283 -6.53 16.17 -4.39
C ILE A 283 -5.18 15.49 -4.66
N GLU A 284 -4.49 15.00 -3.63
CA GLU A 284 -3.25 14.22 -3.78
C GLU A 284 -3.48 12.95 -4.59
N HIS A 285 -4.66 12.33 -4.47
CA HIS A 285 -5.04 11.21 -5.32
C HIS A 285 -5.44 11.65 -6.73
N ALA A 286 -6.03 12.84 -6.91
CA ALA A 286 -6.27 13.39 -8.24
C ALA A 286 -4.95 13.65 -8.98
N PHE A 287 -3.92 14.13 -8.28
CA PHE A 287 -2.56 14.24 -8.84
C PHE A 287 -1.97 12.87 -9.22
N HIS A 288 -2.31 11.80 -8.49
CA HIS A 288 -1.92 10.46 -8.90
C HIS A 288 -2.59 10.03 -10.23
N PHE A 289 -3.87 10.38 -10.43
CA PHE A 289 -4.55 10.15 -11.70
C PHE A 289 -3.92 10.97 -12.84
N LEU A 290 -3.67 12.26 -12.61
CA LEU A 290 -2.94 13.13 -13.54
C LEU A 290 -1.61 12.50 -13.96
N LYS A 291 -0.74 12.18 -12.99
CA LYS A 291 0.58 11.58 -13.25
C LYS A 291 0.48 10.21 -13.92
N THR A 292 -0.60 9.46 -13.69
CA THR A 292 -0.84 8.18 -14.36
C THR A 292 -1.27 8.37 -15.81
N LYS A 293 -2.15 9.32 -16.10
CA LYS A 293 -2.57 9.68 -17.46
C LYS A 293 -1.44 10.28 -18.30
N LEU A 294 -0.46 10.92 -17.65
CA LEU A 294 0.77 11.39 -18.29
C LEU A 294 1.73 10.26 -18.70
N LYS A 295 1.59 9.05 -18.13
CA LYS A 295 2.46 7.92 -18.49
C LYS A 295 2.22 7.52 -19.95
N GLY A 296 3.28 7.56 -20.75
CA GLY A 296 3.24 7.18 -22.17
C GLY A 296 3.00 8.34 -23.14
N LYS A 297 2.71 9.55 -22.66
CA LYS A 297 2.54 10.74 -23.51
C LYS A 297 3.86 11.34 -24.02
N CYS A 298 4.97 11.04 -23.36
CA CYS A 298 6.34 11.39 -23.79
C CYS A 298 6.55 12.85 -24.26
N PRO A 299 6.16 13.86 -23.45
CA PRO A 299 6.38 15.27 -23.80
C PRO A 299 7.88 15.59 -23.96
N LYS A 300 8.23 16.38 -24.97
CA LYS A 300 9.62 16.70 -25.34
C LYS A 300 10.14 17.97 -24.68
N ASN A 301 9.25 18.89 -24.32
CA ASN A 301 9.59 20.16 -23.69
C ASN A 301 8.54 20.56 -22.64
N LYS A 302 8.82 21.62 -21.87
CA LYS A 302 7.93 22.10 -20.81
C LYS A 302 6.55 22.53 -21.33
N GLN A 303 6.48 23.17 -22.50
CA GLN A 303 5.21 23.64 -23.03
C GLN A 303 4.28 22.48 -23.40
N GLU A 304 4.83 21.47 -24.08
CA GLU A 304 4.09 20.23 -24.39
C GLU A 304 3.66 19.51 -23.10
N LEU A 305 4.53 19.46 -22.08
CA LEU A 305 4.17 18.90 -20.78
C LEU A 305 2.98 19.65 -20.14
N LYS A 306 2.97 20.98 -20.21
CA LYS A 306 1.87 21.81 -19.68
C LYS A 306 0.56 21.50 -20.39
N THR A 307 0.56 21.50 -21.72
CA THR A 307 -0.63 21.19 -22.53
C THR A 307 -1.21 19.82 -22.18
N VAL A 308 -0.37 18.78 -22.22
CA VAL A 308 -0.81 17.41 -21.95
C VAL A 308 -1.24 17.25 -20.48
N ALA A 309 -0.62 17.97 -19.54
CA ALA A 309 -1.04 17.95 -18.13
C ALA A 309 -2.41 18.60 -17.92
N VAL A 310 -2.72 19.71 -18.61
CA VAL A 310 -4.05 20.33 -18.58
C VAL A 310 -5.11 19.39 -19.15
N GLU A 311 -4.86 18.80 -20.32
CA GLU A 311 -5.77 17.79 -20.92
C GLU A 311 -5.99 16.61 -19.98
N ALA A 312 -4.91 16.07 -19.40
CA ALA A 312 -4.99 14.95 -18.48
C ALA A 312 -5.77 15.31 -17.21
N TRP A 313 -5.59 16.52 -16.68
CA TRP A 313 -6.32 17.03 -15.51
C TRP A 313 -7.82 17.18 -15.80
N GLN A 314 -8.17 17.83 -16.91
CA GLN A 314 -9.56 18.03 -17.35
C GLN A 314 -10.27 16.72 -17.70
N SER A 315 -9.52 15.68 -18.08
CA SER A 315 -10.08 14.34 -18.33
C SER A 315 -10.40 13.54 -17.06
N ILE A 316 -10.13 14.08 -15.86
CA ILE A 316 -10.56 13.45 -14.60
C ILE A 316 -12.06 13.71 -14.46
N THR A 317 -12.83 12.64 -14.43
CA THR A 317 -14.29 12.70 -14.46
C THR A 317 -14.86 13.15 -13.12
N ARG A 318 -16.07 13.70 -13.16
CA ARG A 318 -16.87 14.01 -11.97
C ARG A 318 -17.03 12.79 -11.04
N ASP A 319 -17.24 11.60 -11.60
CA ASP A 319 -17.40 10.38 -10.81
C ASP A 319 -16.10 9.97 -10.09
N GLU A 320 -14.94 10.26 -10.69
CA GLU A 320 -13.65 10.10 -10.03
C GLU A 320 -13.49 11.08 -8.88
N THR A 321 -13.72 12.38 -9.09
CA THR A 321 -13.58 13.40 -8.04
C THR A 321 -14.58 13.22 -6.91
N GLN A 322 -15.84 12.88 -7.22
CA GLN A 322 -16.87 12.59 -6.22
C GLN A 322 -16.45 11.41 -5.33
N ARG A 323 -15.94 10.31 -5.92
CA ARG A 323 -15.43 9.17 -5.13
C ARG A 323 -14.26 9.57 -4.23
N LEU A 324 -13.35 10.42 -4.72
CA LEU A 324 -12.25 10.93 -3.92
C LEU A 324 -12.75 11.74 -2.72
N VAL A 325 -13.69 12.67 -2.91
CA VAL A 325 -14.24 13.48 -1.82
C VAL A 325 -15.04 12.61 -0.83
N MET A 326 -15.81 11.65 -1.32
CA MET A 326 -16.55 10.71 -0.47
C MET A 326 -15.64 9.78 0.34
N SER A 327 -14.40 9.55 -0.12
CA SER A 327 -13.40 8.78 0.63
C SER A 327 -12.92 9.47 1.91
N THR A 328 -13.21 10.77 2.09
CA THR A 328 -12.76 11.56 3.24
C THR A 328 -13.15 10.92 4.58
N ARG A 329 -14.38 10.40 4.71
CA ARG A 329 -14.79 9.70 5.94
C ARG A 329 -13.88 8.51 6.25
N SER A 330 -13.56 7.70 5.24
CA SER A 330 -12.66 6.55 5.38
C SER A 330 -11.21 6.96 5.66
N ARG A 331 -10.77 8.14 5.20
CA ARG A 331 -9.45 8.72 5.53
C ARG A 331 -9.39 9.15 6.99
N LEU A 332 -10.42 9.84 7.48
CA LEU A 332 -10.52 10.25 8.89
C LEU A 332 -10.56 9.04 9.82
N GLN A 333 -11.34 8.01 9.48
CA GLN A 333 -11.35 6.77 10.26
C GLN A 333 -9.97 6.11 10.31
N ALA A 334 -9.26 6.06 9.18
CA ALA A 334 -7.90 5.51 9.15
C ALA A 334 -6.93 6.32 10.04
N VAL A 335 -7.08 7.64 10.15
CA VAL A 335 -6.28 8.45 11.08
C VAL A 335 -6.56 8.08 12.53
N ILE A 336 -7.83 7.83 12.89
CA ILE A 336 -8.24 7.40 14.23
C ILE A 336 -7.66 6.02 14.54
N ASP A 337 -7.83 5.06 13.63
CA ASP A 337 -7.33 3.69 13.79
C ASP A 337 -5.80 3.67 13.90
N CYS A 338 -5.12 4.52 13.13
CA CYS A 338 -3.68 4.71 13.19
C CYS A 338 -3.22 5.68 14.29
N LYS A 339 -4.07 6.10 15.24
CA LYS A 339 -3.68 6.98 16.37
C LYS A 339 -2.91 8.25 15.94
N GLY A 340 -3.31 8.85 14.83
CA GLY A 340 -2.72 10.07 14.28
C GLY A 340 -1.50 9.85 13.37
N PHE A 341 -0.99 8.62 13.24
CA PHE A 341 0.09 8.31 12.32
C PHE A 341 -0.33 8.41 10.85
N ALA A 342 0.64 8.34 9.93
CA ALA A 342 0.38 8.33 8.50
C ALA A 342 -0.45 7.10 8.10
N THR A 343 -1.46 7.31 7.25
CA THR A 343 -2.39 6.25 6.85
C THR A 343 -1.96 5.58 5.55
N LYS A 344 -2.80 4.66 5.04
CA LYS A 344 -2.59 4.00 3.74
C LYS A 344 -2.81 4.93 2.54
N TYR A 345 -3.54 6.03 2.75
CA TYR A 345 -3.86 7.02 1.74
C TYR A 345 -2.63 7.88 1.40
#